data_AF-A0A920VAM3-F1
#
_entry.id   AF-A0A920VAM3-F1
#
_cell.length_a   1.000
_cell.length_b   1.000
_cell.length_c   1.000
_cell.angle_alpha   90.00
_cell.angle_beta   90.00
_cell.angle_gamma   90.00
#
_symmetry.space_group_name_H-M   'P 1'
#
loop_
_entity.id
_entity.type
_entity.pdbx_description
1 polymer ?
#
loop_
_entity_poly.entity_id
_entity_poly.type
_entity_poly.pdbx_seq_one_letter_code
_entity_poly.pdbx_strand_id
1 'polypeptide(L)' 'MTKFSEETQLWVISHDQDLIEGLKQQQGCNHIGLDKDMGETFAHDQDPFDRPPWRWPTR' A
#
# COMPACT_ATOMS: atom_id res chain seq x y z
N MET A 1 1.94 -5.56 17.84
CA MET A 1 1.10 -4.42 17.38
C MET A 1 -0.39 -4.75 17.35
N THR A 2 -0.83 -5.94 17.78
CA THR A 2 -2.19 -6.46 17.62
C THR A 2 -3.28 -5.56 18.22
N LYS A 3 -3.08 -5.07 19.45
CA LYS A 3 -4.14 -4.35 20.17
C LYS A 3 -4.59 -3.03 19.52
N PHE A 4 -3.70 -2.32 18.85
CA PHE A 4 -4.02 -1.03 18.23
C PHE A 4 -4.54 -1.18 16.79
N SER A 5 -4.05 -2.16 16.03
CA SER A 5 -4.54 -2.41 14.67
C SER A 5 -5.96 -2.99 14.63
N GLU A 6 -6.41 -3.62 15.71
CA GLU A 6 -7.78 -4.16 15.83
C GLU A 6 -8.83 -3.05 16.00
N GLU A 7 -8.47 -1.94 16.66
CA GLU A 7 -9.38 -0.84 16.99
C GLU A 7 -9.13 0.42 16.13
N THR A 8 -8.09 0.41 15.29
CA THR A 8 -7.70 1.58 14.49
C THR A 8 -7.13 1.15 13.15
N GLN A 9 -7.61 1.79 12.08
CA GLN A 9 -7.04 1.60 10.75
C GLN A 9 -5.66 2.27 10.66
N LEU A 10 -4.65 1.50 10.29
CA LEU A 10 -3.28 1.97 10.15
C LEU A 10 -2.85 1.91 8.68
N TRP A 11 -2.19 2.97 8.22
CA TRP A 11 -1.48 3.00 6.95
C TRP A 11 0.01 2.89 7.21
N VAL A 12 0.65 1.87 6.66
CA VAL A 12 2.08 1.63 6.80
C VAL A 12 2.70 1.74 5.41
N ILE A 13 3.65 2.67 5.26
CA ILE A 13 4.46 2.82 4.05
C ILE A 13 5.87 2.34 4.40
N SER A 14 6.34 1.30 3.73
CA SER A 14 7.65 0.68 4.00
C SER A 14 8.30 0.23 2.70
N HIS A 15 9.64 0.23 2.69
CA HIS A 15 10.47 -0.43 1.67
C HIS A 15 11.14 -1.72 2.19
N ASP A 16 10.97 -2.05 3.48
CA ASP A 16 11.56 -3.21 4.12
C ASP A 16 10.75 -4.48 3.81
N GLN A 17 11.38 -5.44 3.12
CA GLN A 17 10.73 -6.67 2.67
C GLN A 17 10.29 -7.58 3.83
N ASP A 18 11.10 -7.70 4.89
CA ASP A 18 10.79 -8.57 6.01
C ASP A 18 9.57 -8.05 6.78
N LEU A 19 9.47 -6.72 6.95
CA LEU A 19 8.30 -6.09 7.55
C LEU A 19 7.05 -6.29 6.67
N ILE A 20 7.17 -6.09 5.36
CA ILE A 20 6.06 -6.23 4.41
C ILE A 20 5.52 -7.66 4.43
N GLU A 21 6.39 -8.66 4.32
CA GLU A 21 5.98 -10.06 4.33
C GLU A 21 5.40 -10.48 5.69
N GLY A 22 5.94 -9.95 6.80
CA GLY A 22 5.37 -10.18 8.13
C GLY A 22 3.95 -9.60 8.29
N LEU A 23 3.69 -8.42 7.72
CA LEU A 23 2.36 -7.79 7.77
C LEU A 23 1.35 -8.49 6.85
N LYS A 24 1.76 -8.92 5.65
CA LYS A 24 0.91 -9.66 4.70
C LYS A 24 0.33 -10.94 5.29
N GLN A 25 1.00 -11.54 6.26
CA GLN A 25 0.52 -12.74 6.96
C GLN A 25 -0.58 -12.45 8.01
N GLN A 26 -0.80 -11.18 8.38
CA GLN A 26 -1.80 -10.82 9.37
C GLN A 26 -3.20 -10.80 8.75
N GLN A 27 -4.19 -11.35 9.48
CA GLN A 27 -5.58 -11.30 9.07
C GLN A 27 -6.08 -9.85 9.04
N GLY A 28 -6.61 -9.42 7.90
CA GLY A 28 -7.06 -8.03 7.68
C GLY A 28 -6.02 -7.10 7.08
N CYS A 29 -4.79 -7.58 6.80
CA CYS A 29 -3.83 -6.80 6.03
C CYS A 29 -4.30 -6.67 4.57
N ASN A 30 -4.54 -5.44 4.12
CA ASN A 30 -4.72 -5.13 2.71
C ASN A 30 -3.42 -4.55 2.16
N HIS A 31 -2.65 -5.37 1.46
CA HIS A 31 -1.37 -4.99 0.89
C HIS A 31 -1.55 -4.37 -0.49
N ILE A 32 -1.06 -3.14 -0.67
CA ILE A 32 -1.06 -2.44 -1.96
C ILE A 32 0.40 -2.31 -2.41
N GLY A 33 0.77 -3.05 -3.45
CA GLY A 33 2.07 -2.89 -4.09
C GLY A 33 2.09 -1.61 -4.93
N LEU A 34 3.13 -0.79 -4.77
CA LEU A 34 3.33 0.40 -5.57
C LEU A 34 4.58 0.25 -6.44
N ASP A 35 4.41 0.38 -7.75
CA ASP A 35 5.52 0.47 -8.70
C ASP A 35 5.67 1.87 -9.25
N LYS A 36 6.90 2.21 -9.62
CA LYS A 36 7.21 3.44 -10.31
C LYS A 36 7.73 3.12 -11.71
N ASP A 37 6.96 3.49 -12.73
CA ASP A 37 7.35 3.36 -14.12
C ASP A 37 7.38 4.73 -14.79
N MET A 38 8.45 5.03 -15.51
CA MET A 38 8.65 6.31 -16.23
C MET A 38 8.34 7.60 -15.45
N GLY A 39 8.46 7.58 -14.11
CA GLY A 39 8.19 8.75 -13.26
C GLY A 39 6.78 8.79 -12.67
N GLU A 40 5.91 7.88 -13.08
CA GLU A 40 4.54 7.72 -12.57
C GLU A 40 4.49 6.56 -11.57
N THR A 41 3.75 6.74 -10.47
CA THR A 41 3.54 5.70 -9.47
C THR A 41 2.18 5.04 -9.69
N PHE A 42 2.16 3.70 -9.74
CA PHE A 42 0.98 2.88 -9.96
C PHE A 42 0.78 1.90 -8.81
N ALA A 43 -0.47 1.65 -8.46
CA ALA A 43 -0.84 0.55 -7.58
C ALA A 43 -1.11 -0.71 -8.41
N HIS A 44 -0.49 -1.82 -8.03
CA HIS A 44 -0.75 -3.13 -8.63
C HIS A 44 -2.14 -3.64 -8.28
N ASP A 45 -2.67 -4.52 -9.14
CA ASP A 45 -3.94 -5.24 -8.94
C ASP A 45 -5.20 -4.36 -8.82
N GLN A 46 -5.11 -3.08 -9.20
CA GLN A 46 -6.27 -2.20 -9.36
C GLN A 46 -6.66 -2.14 -10.85
N ASP A 47 -7.93 -2.44 -11.15
CA ASP A 47 -8.47 -2.28 -12.50
C ASP A 47 -8.22 -0.84 -12.99
N PRO A 48 -7.92 -0.59 -14.28
CA PRO A 48 -7.84 0.75 -14.85
C PRO A 48 -8.95 1.72 -14.42
N PHE A 49 -10.16 1.22 -14.15
CA PHE A 49 -11.29 2.02 -13.67
C PHE A 49 -11.36 2.19 -12.14
N ASP A 50 -10.65 1.37 -11.39
CA ASP A 50 -10.53 1.44 -9.92
C ASP A 50 -9.25 2.18 -9.47
N ARG A 51 -8.45 2.66 -10.43
CA ARG A 51 -7.25 3.46 -10.12
C ARG A 51 -7.67 4.73 -9.38
N PRO A 52 -7.06 5.02 -8.22
CA PRO A 52 -7.32 6.26 -7.53
C PRO A 52 -6.91 7.44 -8.43
N PRO A 53 -7.68 8.54 -8.47
CA PRO A 53 -7.43 9.69 -9.35
C PRO A 53 -6.31 10.59 -8.82
N TRP A 54 -5.18 9.98 -8.44
CA TRP A 54 -4.03 10.68 -7.88
C TRP A 54 -3.46 11.64 -8.92
N ARG A 55 -3.51 12.93 -8.61
CA ARG A 55 -2.75 13.96 -9.33
C ARG A 55 -1.46 14.18 -8.57
N TRP A 56 -0.37 13.66 -9.11
CA TRP A 56 0.95 13.91 -8.55
C TRP A 56 1.31 15.39 -8.76
N PRO A 57 1.77 16.11 -7.72
CA PRO A 57 2.24 17.46 -7.88
C PRO A 57 3.47 17.48 -8.80
N THR A 58 3.46 18.36 -9.80
CA THR A 58 4.65 18.65 -10.61
C THR A 58 5.71 19.30 -9.75
N ARG A 59 6.97 18.84 -9.89
CA ARG A 59 8.13 19.40 -9.19
C ARG A 59 8.36 20.86 -9.51
#